data_AF-A0A9D8Q3T9-F1
#
_entry.id   AF-A0A9D8Q3T9-F1
#
_cell.length_a   1.000
_cell.length_b   1.000
_cell.length_c   1.000
_cell.angle_alpha   90.00
_cell.angle_beta   90.00
_cell.angle_gamma   90.00
#
_symmetry.space_group_name_H-M   'P 1'
#
loop_
_entity.id
_entity.type
_entity.pdbx_description
1 polymer ?
#
loop_
_entity_poly.entity_id
_entity_poly.type
_entity_poly.pdbx_seq_one_letter_code
_entity_poly.pdbx_strand_id
1 'polypeptide(L)' 'MSKRMSKTLAAELAERTLAIVNPSNRTIALNEALKRRGFEPVRIAAAELPTDKAALALWLMARFPGE' A
#
# COMPACT_ATOMS: atom_id res chain seq x y z
N MET A 1 2.38 -9.29 -17.69
CA MET A 1 3.38 -9.34 -16.61
C MET A 1 2.88 -8.51 -15.44
N SER A 2 2.01 -9.10 -14.63
CA SER A 2 1.55 -8.50 -13.39
C SER A 2 2.72 -8.41 -12.40
N LYS A 3 3.04 -7.20 -11.93
CA LYS A 3 4.16 -6.96 -11.03
C LYS A 3 3.83 -7.52 -9.64
N ARG A 4 4.64 -8.44 -9.13
CA ARG A 4 4.52 -8.98 -7.77
C ARG A 4 5.04 -7.99 -6.74
N MET A 5 4.31 -7.81 -5.65
CA MET A 5 4.78 -7.05 -4.50
C MET A 5 5.64 -7.93 -3.59
N SER A 6 6.90 -7.56 -3.42
CA SER A 6 7.81 -8.21 -2.47
C SER A 6 7.48 -7.84 -1.03
N LYS A 7 7.77 -8.75 -0.08
CA LYS A 7 7.54 -8.53 1.36
C LYS A 7 8.23 -7.26 1.89
N THR A 8 9.48 -7.02 1.49
CA THR A 8 10.23 -5.82 1.89
C THR A 8 9.55 -4.55 1.40
N LEU A 9 9.17 -4.50 0.11
CA LEU A 9 8.52 -3.34 -0.47
C LEU A 9 7.14 -3.08 0.16
N ALA A 10 6.37 -4.13 0.43
CA ALA A 10 5.10 -4.02 1.12
C ALA A 10 5.25 -3.43 2.52
N ALA A 11 6.27 -3.86 3.27
CA ALA A 11 6.57 -3.34 4.61
C ALA A 11 7.02 -1.87 4.57
N GLU A 12 7.85 -1.48 3.61
CA GLU A 12 8.28 -0.09 3.41
C GLU A 12 7.10 0.83 3.05
N LEU A 13 6.23 0.39 2.13
CA LEU A 13 5.04 1.16 1.75
C LEU A 13 4.10 1.30 2.93
N ALA A 14 3.85 0.21 3.68
CA ALA A 14 3.01 0.25 4.86
C ALA A 14 3.52 1.24 5.91
N GLU A 15 4.83 1.21 6.21
CA GLU A 15 5.44 2.13 7.16
C GLU A 15 5.30 3.59 6.74
N ARG A 16 5.63 3.90 5.47
CA ARG A 16 5.54 5.27 4.95
C ARG A 16 4.10 5.78 4.91
N THR A 17 3.15 4.91 4.59
CA THR A 17 1.73 5.27 4.59
C THR A 17 1.20 5.52 6.01
N LEU A 18 1.59 4.71 6.99
CA LEU A 18 1.14 4.86 8.38
C LEU A 18 1.83 6.00 9.14
N ALA A 19 3.02 6.43 8.69
CA ALA A 19 3.68 7.64 9.19
C ALA A 19 2.87 8.92 8.92
N ILE A 20 1.86 8.87 8.03
CA ILE A 20 0.99 10.01 7.77
C ILE A 20 -0.10 10.08 8.84
N VAL A 21 -0.09 11.19 9.58
CA VAL A 21 -1.02 11.45 10.69
C VAL A 21 -2.46 11.60 10.20
N ASN A 22 -2.68 12.34 9.10
CA ASN A 22 -4.01 12.54 8.55
C ASN A 22 -4.47 11.28 7.78
N PRO A 23 -5.50 10.56 8.24
CA PRO A 23 -5.95 9.32 7.61
C PRO A 23 -6.41 9.53 6.16
N SER A 24 -7.03 10.67 5.84
CA SER A 24 -7.47 11.00 4.48
C SER A 24 -6.33 11.09 3.48
N ASN A 25 -5.13 11.45 3.95
CA ASN A 25 -3.95 11.59 3.10
C ASN A 25 -3.20 10.27 2.92
N ARG A 26 -3.48 9.24 3.73
CA ARG A 26 -2.80 7.93 3.67
C ARG A 26 -3.03 7.26 2.32
N THR A 27 -4.27 7.24 1.85
CA THR A 27 -4.64 6.63 0.55
C THR A 27 -3.97 7.37 -0.62
N ILE A 28 -3.88 8.70 -0.55
CA ILE A 28 -3.23 9.52 -1.59
C ILE A 28 -1.74 9.16 -1.66
N ALA A 29 -1.05 9.20 -0.52
CA ALA A 29 0.37 8.90 -0.47
C ALA A 29 0.70 7.45 -0.84
N LEU A 30 -0.15 6.50 -0.44
CA LEU A 30 -0.04 5.11 -0.85
C LEU A 30 -0.14 4.98 -2.37
N ASN A 31 -1.15 5.61 -2.97
CA ASN A 31 -1.35 5.60 -4.42
C ASN A 31 -0.19 6.23 -5.19
N GLU A 32 0.35 7.34 -4.71
CA GLU A 32 1.55 7.93 -5.28
C GLU A 32 2.76 6.99 -5.18
N ALA A 33 2.96 6.35 -4.02
CA ALA A 33 4.07 5.44 -3.81
C ALA A 33 3.97 4.17 -4.67
N LEU A 34 2.76 3.62 -4.84
CA LEU A 34 2.45 2.53 -5.76
C LEU A 34 2.76 2.93 -7.20
N LYS A 35 2.27 4.09 -7.65
CA LYS A 35 2.50 4.60 -9.00
C LYS A 35 3.99 4.79 -9.30
N ARG A 36 4.77 5.36 -8.36
CA ARG A 36 6.24 5.52 -8.49
C ARG A 36 6.97 4.19 -8.61
N ARG A 37 6.40 3.11 -8.06
CA ARG A 37 6.95 1.75 -8.15
C ARG A 37 6.36 0.94 -9.30
N GLY A 38 5.49 1.53 -10.13
CA GLY A 38 4.87 0.90 -11.29
C GLY A 38 3.73 -0.06 -10.95
N PHE A 39 3.10 0.10 -9.78
CA PHE A 39 1.88 -0.61 -9.41
C PHE A 39 0.66 0.24 -9.74
N GLU A 40 -0.46 -0.44 -9.97
CA GLU A 40 -1.74 0.24 -10.16
C GLU A 40 -2.23 0.89 -8.85
N PRO A 41 -2.86 2.07 -8.93
CA PRO A 41 -3.44 2.70 -7.78
C PRO A 41 -4.61 1.87 -7.23
N VAL A 42 -4.74 1.87 -5.92
CA VAL A 42 -5.82 1.24 -5.16
C VAL A 42 -6.96 2.24 -4.97
N ARG A 43 -8.17 1.81 -5.33
CA ARG A 43 -9.41 2.54 -5.08
C ARG A 43 -10.04 2.00 -3.80
N ILE A 44 -9.58 2.49 -2.66
CA ILE A 44 -10.07 2.11 -1.33
C ILE A 44 -10.31 3.37 -0.50
N ALA A 45 -11.37 3.40 0.31
CA ALA A 45 -11.59 4.51 1.22
C ALA A 45 -10.50 4.55 2.30
N ALA A 46 -10.14 5.74 2.78
CA ALA A 46 -9.15 5.88 3.85
C ALA A 46 -9.54 5.11 5.13
N ALA A 47 -10.84 5.02 5.43
CA ALA A 47 -11.37 4.28 6.57
C ALA A 47 -11.22 2.75 6.44
N GLU A 48 -11.10 2.24 5.21
CA GLU A 48 -10.93 0.81 4.93
C GLU A 48 -9.45 0.41 4.83
N LEU A 49 -8.53 1.39 4.84
CA LEU A 49 -7.11 1.12 4.81
C LEU A 49 -6.67 0.52 6.16
N PRO A 50 -5.98 -0.64 6.17
CA PRO A 50 -5.46 -1.20 7.40
C PRO A 50 -4.57 -0.20 8.15
N THR A 51 -4.81 -0.06 9.45
CA THR A 51 -4.11 0.89 10.33
C THR A 51 -2.89 0.29 11.02
N ASP A 52 -2.72 -1.03 10.93
CA ASP A 52 -1.54 -1.76 11.38
C ASP A 52 -0.56 -2.03 10.23
N LYS A 53 0.73 -1.97 10.53
CA LYS A 53 1.80 -2.15 9.53
C LYS A 53 1.79 -3.55 8.94
N ALA A 54 1.65 -4.59 9.77
CA ALA A 54 1.67 -5.97 9.29
C ALA A 54 0.41 -6.26 8.45
N ALA A 55 -0.75 -5.79 8.88
CA ALA A 55 -2.00 -5.90 8.16
C ALA A 55 -1.96 -5.18 6.80
N LEU A 56 -1.42 -3.95 6.75
CA LEU A 56 -1.28 -3.21 5.50
C LEU A 56 -0.28 -3.86 4.55
N ALA A 57 0.84 -4.35 5.06
CA ALA A 57 1.81 -5.08 4.25
C ALA A 57 1.22 -6.39 3.67
N LEU A 58 0.49 -7.15 4.49
CA LEU A 58 -0.22 -8.37 4.05
C LEU A 58 -1.26 -8.05 2.98
N TRP A 59 -2.07 -7.00 3.19
CA TRP A 59 -3.05 -6.53 2.24
C TRP A 59 -2.41 -6.16 0.90
N LEU A 60 -1.29 -5.44 0.91
CA LEU A 60 -0.54 -5.09 -0.29
C LEU A 60 -0.02 -6.33 -1.04
N MET A 61 0.52 -7.31 -0.33
CA MET A 61 1.00 -8.56 -0.95
C MET A 61 -0.15 -9.37 -1.55
N ALA A 62 -1.30 -9.43 -0.87
CA ALA A 62 -2.50 -10.12 -1.37
C ALA A 62 -3.10 -9.40 -2.59
N ARG A 63 -2.99 -8.07 -2.63
CA ARG A 63 -3.48 -7.26 -3.76
C ARG A 63 -2.63 -7.41 -5.02
N PHE A 64 -1.33 -7.64 -4.85
CA PHE A 64 -0.35 -7.74 -5.94
C PHE A 64 0.45 -9.06 -5.83
N PRO A 65 -0.19 -10.23 -5.96
CA PRO A 65 0.45 -11.54 -5.69
C PRO A 65 1.49 -11.94 -6.75
N GLY A 66 1.52 -11.28 -7.91
CA GLY A 66 2.18 -11.79 -9.11
C GLY A 66 1.30 -12.85 -9.79
N GLU A 67 1.38 -12.96 -11.11
CA GLU A 67 0.87 -14.14 -11.82
C GLU A 67 1.73 -15.38 -11.53
#